data_AF-A0A7C1FQP4-F1
#
_entry.id   AF-A0A7C1FQP4-F1
#
_cell.length_a   1.000
_cell.length_b   1.000
_cell.length_c   1.000
_cell.angle_alpha   90.00
_cell.angle_beta   90.00
_cell.angle_gamma   90.00
#
_symmetry.space_group_name_H-M   'P 1'
#
loop_
_entity.id
_entity.type
_entity.pdbx_description
1 polymer ?
#
loop_
_entity_poly.entity_id
_entity_poly.type
_entity_poly.pdbx_seq_one_letter_code
_entity_poly.pdbx_strand_id
1 'polypeptide(L)'
;RRNPWNEFECGSNYARSMAAYALLLAFSGFQFDMVQGRIGFHPVRLEQERFRCFWSLDSGWGEFELTPHQAIIRLLYGKLHLRRIELPFAKNQHASLVSLREVSIPFVQSESALDFSVSVTLLEGDTLRIEFSR
;
A
#
# COMPACT_ATOMS: atom_id res chain seq x y z
N ARG A 1 38.28 -20.67 -31.11
CA ARG A 1 36.89 -20.22 -31.33
C ARG A 1 36.02 -20.91 -30.27
N ARG A 2 35.64 -20.20 -29.20
CA ARG A 2 34.83 -20.72 -28.08
C ARG A 2 33.33 -20.60 -28.41
N ASN A 3 32.52 -21.44 -27.77
CA ASN A 3 31.06 -21.38 -27.86
C ASN A 3 30.56 -20.06 -27.22
N PRO A 4 29.77 -19.20 -27.89
CA PRO A 4 29.45 -17.84 -27.42
C PRO A 4 28.33 -17.80 -26.38
N TRP A 5 27.84 -18.95 -25.93
CA TRP A 5 26.73 -19.06 -24.99
C TRP A 5 27.22 -18.84 -23.55
N ASN A 6 26.75 -17.72 -22.99
CA ASN A 6 26.30 -17.60 -21.61
C ASN A 6 27.38 -17.37 -20.55
N GLU A 7 27.56 -16.09 -20.19
CA GLU A 7 28.10 -15.72 -18.89
C GLU A 7 27.15 -16.25 -17.80
N PHE A 8 27.72 -16.96 -16.83
CA PHE A 8 26.99 -17.50 -15.69
C PHE A 8 26.67 -16.34 -14.72
N GLU A 9 25.38 -16.06 -14.58
CA GLU A 9 24.76 -15.39 -13.43
C GLU A 9 25.24 -13.96 -13.09
N CYS A 10 24.45 -12.95 -13.49
CA CYS A 10 23.97 -11.89 -12.59
C CYS A 10 23.34 -10.75 -13.41
N GLY A 11 22.01 -10.75 -13.53
CA GLY A 11 21.28 -9.57 -14.02
C GLY A 11 20.01 -9.90 -14.77
N SER A 12 20.05 -10.84 -15.72
CA SER A 12 18.89 -11.15 -16.59
C SER A 12 17.69 -11.71 -15.83
N ASN A 13 17.94 -12.54 -14.82
CA ASN A 13 16.89 -13.13 -13.99
C ASN A 13 16.37 -12.13 -12.93
N TYR A 14 17.26 -11.31 -12.35
CA TYR A 14 16.85 -10.25 -11.41
C TYR A 14 16.11 -9.11 -12.11
N ALA A 15 16.55 -8.70 -13.30
CA ALA A 15 15.91 -7.67 -14.10
C ALA A 15 14.50 -8.10 -14.52
N ARG A 16 14.28 -9.37 -14.86
CA ARG A 16 12.94 -9.87 -15.21
C ARG A 16 12.01 -9.94 -14.00
N SER A 17 12.50 -10.41 -12.85
CA SER A 17 11.70 -10.42 -11.61
C SER A 17 11.44 -9.00 -11.08
N MET A 18 12.43 -8.10 -11.16
CA MET A 18 12.24 -6.68 -10.83
C MET A 18 11.33 -5.96 -11.83
N ALA A 19 11.29 -6.35 -13.11
CA ALA A 19 10.34 -5.82 -14.07
C ALA A 19 8.89 -6.19 -13.71
N ALA A 20 8.65 -7.39 -13.20
CA ALA A 20 7.33 -7.78 -12.67
C ALA A 20 6.93 -6.93 -11.44
N TYR A 21 7.89 -6.62 -10.55
CA TYR A 21 7.63 -5.73 -9.41
C TYR A 21 7.44 -4.26 -9.82
N ALA A 22 8.19 -3.79 -10.82
CA ALA A 22 8.01 -2.44 -11.38
C ALA A 22 6.61 -2.26 -11.96
N LEU A 23 6.05 -3.28 -12.62
CA LEU A 23 4.67 -3.27 -13.08
C LEU A 23 3.68 -3.19 -11.91
N LEU A 24 3.92 -3.92 -10.81
CA LEU A 24 3.09 -3.85 -9.61
C LEU A 24 3.07 -2.44 -9.01
N LEU A 25 4.23 -1.80 -8.87
CA LEU A 25 4.33 -0.42 -8.36
C LEU A 25 3.63 0.56 -9.30
N ALA A 26 3.89 0.48 -10.60
CA ALA A 26 3.28 1.35 -11.59
C ALA A 26 1.75 1.18 -11.64
N PHE A 27 1.25 -0.04 -11.46
CA PHE A 27 -0.18 -0.32 -11.52
C PHE A 27 -0.92 0.07 -10.23
N SER A 28 -0.31 -0.17 -9.06
CA SER A 28 -0.88 0.19 -7.75
C SER A 28 -0.71 1.66 -7.37
N GLY A 29 0.26 2.35 -7.99
CA GLY A 29 0.68 3.67 -7.56
C GLY A 29 1.16 3.68 -6.11
N PHE A 30 1.71 2.56 -5.62
CA PHE A 30 2.21 2.47 -4.25
C PHE A 30 3.40 3.41 -4.05
N GLN A 31 3.29 4.28 -3.04
CA GLN A 31 4.31 5.26 -2.67
C GLN A 31 4.48 5.25 -1.16
N PHE A 32 5.68 5.59 -0.67
CA PHE A 32 5.96 5.62 0.76
C PHE A 32 7.09 6.58 1.12
N ASP A 33 7.04 7.07 2.36
CA ASP A 33 8.13 7.76 3.06
C ASP A 33 8.13 7.26 4.51
N MET A 34 9.01 6.30 4.81
CA MET A 34 9.01 5.70 6.15
C MET A 34 9.67 6.56 7.22
N VAL A 35 10.48 7.56 6.84
CA VAL A 35 11.00 8.55 7.79
C VAL A 35 9.85 9.40 8.33
N GLN A 36 8.89 9.74 7.47
CA GLN A 36 7.68 10.48 7.83
C GLN A 36 6.51 9.60 8.27
N GLY A 37 6.60 8.27 8.13
CA GLY A 37 5.52 7.35 8.47
C GLY A 37 4.37 7.40 7.46
N ARG A 38 4.67 7.49 6.16
CA ARG A 38 3.68 7.70 5.10
C ARG A 38 3.66 6.54 4.15
N ILE A 39 2.45 6.13 3.76
CA ILE A 39 2.22 5.26 2.61
C ILE A 39 1.08 5.84 1.77
N GLY A 40 1.01 5.47 0.51
CA GLY A 40 -0.06 5.89 -0.38
C GLY A 40 -0.30 4.89 -1.49
N PHE A 41 -1.53 4.92 -2.01
CA PHE A 41 -1.95 4.10 -3.14
C PHE A 41 -2.68 4.99 -4.16
N HIS A 42 -2.39 4.76 -5.44
CA HIS A 42 -3.02 5.48 -6.53
C HIS A 42 -3.17 4.56 -7.75
N PRO A 43 -4.08 3.57 -7.67
CA PRO A 43 -4.21 2.56 -8.70
C PRO A 43 -4.62 3.19 -10.03
N VAL A 44 -3.95 2.79 -11.11
CA VAL A 44 -4.18 3.35 -12.46
C VAL A 44 -5.53 2.91 -13.02
N ARG A 45 -6.04 1.76 -12.59
CA ARG A 45 -7.32 1.21 -13.04
C ARG A 45 -8.04 0.50 -11.89
N LEU A 46 -9.34 0.71 -11.82
CA LEU A 46 -10.25 -0.03 -10.94
C LEU A 46 -11.09 -0.99 -11.78
N GLU A 47 -11.31 -2.20 -11.26
CA GLU A 47 -12.22 -3.18 -11.86
C GLU A 47 -13.51 -3.20 -11.04
N GLN A 48 -14.63 -2.76 -11.63
CA GLN A 48 -15.91 -2.63 -10.90
C GLN A 48 -15.76 -1.83 -9.59
N GLU A 49 -15.00 -0.72 -9.64
CA GLU A 49 -14.67 0.13 -8.47
C GLU A 49 -13.90 -0.59 -7.36
N ARG A 50 -13.27 -1.73 -7.67
CA ARG A 50 -12.44 -2.52 -6.75
C ARG A 50 -11.01 -2.57 -7.24
N PHE A 51 -10.10 -2.76 -6.28
CA PHE A 51 -8.68 -2.95 -6.55
C PHE A 51 -8.04 -3.75 -5.42
N ARG A 52 -7.04 -4.59 -5.74
CA ARG A 52 -6.23 -5.28 -4.74
C ARG A 52 -4.81 -5.39 -5.24
N CYS A 53 -3.83 -5.13 -4.39
CA CYS A 53 -2.43 -5.33 -4.71
C CYS A 53 -1.62 -5.79 -3.50
N PHE A 54 -0.51 -6.45 -3.78
CA PHE A 54 0.57 -6.66 -2.82
C PHE A 54 1.38 -5.36 -2.65
N TRP A 55 1.94 -5.16 -1.46
CA TRP A 55 2.94 -4.12 -1.20
C TRP A 55 4.02 -4.66 -0.26
N SER A 56 5.24 -4.13 -0.36
CA SER A 56 6.37 -4.53 0.48
C SER A 56 7.28 -3.34 0.77
N LEU A 57 7.76 -3.29 2.01
CA LEU A 57 8.76 -2.36 2.54
C LEU A 57 9.84 -3.15 3.28
N ASP A 58 10.90 -2.50 3.73
CA ASP A 58 11.92 -3.12 4.59
C ASP A 58 11.34 -3.60 5.92
N SER A 59 10.36 -2.86 6.44
CA SER A 59 9.78 -3.05 7.77
C SER A 59 8.68 -4.12 7.81
N GLY A 60 8.13 -4.49 6.65
CA GLY A 60 7.07 -5.48 6.53
C GLY A 60 6.43 -5.48 5.15
N TRP A 61 5.51 -6.41 4.95
CA TRP A 61 4.79 -6.57 3.68
C TRP A 61 3.35 -6.99 3.92
N GLY A 62 2.53 -6.82 2.89
CA GLY A 62 1.12 -7.12 3.02
C GLY A 62 0.30 -6.82 1.77
N GLU A 63 -0.97 -6.55 1.98
CA GLU A 63 -1.93 -6.31 0.92
C GLU A 63 -2.73 -5.05 1.15
N PHE A 64 -3.08 -4.40 0.04
CA PHE A 64 -4.04 -3.32 -0.02
C PHE A 64 -5.25 -3.79 -0.80
N GLU A 65 -6.45 -3.50 -0.29
CA GLU A 65 -7.72 -3.78 -0.94
C GLU A 65 -8.59 -2.54 -0.89
N LEU A 66 -9.22 -2.22 -2.02
CA LEU A 66 -10.12 -1.10 -2.19
C LEU A 66 -11.44 -1.61 -2.75
N THR A 67 -12.52 -1.06 -2.21
CA THR A 67 -13.90 -1.23 -2.68
C THR A 67 -14.61 0.12 -2.61
N PRO A 68 -15.84 0.26 -3.14
CA PRO A 68 -16.60 1.52 -3.07
C PRO A 68 -16.87 2.04 -1.65
N HIS A 69 -16.79 1.19 -0.63
CA HIS A 69 -17.18 1.54 0.75
C HIS A 69 -16.03 1.50 1.74
N GLN A 70 -14.89 0.92 1.35
CA GLN A 70 -13.76 0.77 2.26
C GLN A 70 -12.44 0.61 1.53
N ALA A 71 -11.38 1.05 2.20
CA ALA A 71 -10.00 0.68 1.91
C ALA A 71 -9.43 -0.12 3.10
N ILE A 72 -8.69 -1.18 2.81
CA ILE A 72 -8.11 -2.10 3.79
C ILE A 72 -6.61 -2.23 3.54
N ILE A 73 -5.82 -2.08 4.59
CA ILE A 73 -4.39 -2.38 4.59
C ILE A 73 -4.15 -3.52 5.59
N ARG A 74 -3.63 -4.64 5.10
CA ARG A 74 -3.27 -5.81 5.90
C ARG A 74 -1.76 -5.90 6.00
N LEU A 75 -1.22 -6.01 7.21
CA LEU A 75 0.19 -6.29 7.44
C LEU A 75 0.34 -7.79 7.68
N LEU A 76 0.85 -8.51 6.69
CA LEU A 76 0.94 -9.97 6.73
C LEU A 76 2.20 -10.44 7.48
N TYR A 77 3.25 -9.63 7.50
CA TYR A 77 4.46 -9.88 8.28
C TYR A 77 5.21 -8.57 8.55
N GLY A 78 5.88 -8.51 9.71
CA GLY A 78 6.72 -7.38 10.11
C GLY A 78 6.00 -6.37 11.00
N LYS A 79 6.39 -5.10 10.89
CA LYS A 79 5.87 -3.98 11.69
C LYS A 79 5.78 -2.74 10.81
N LEU A 80 4.63 -2.06 10.84
CA LEU A 80 4.41 -0.84 10.06
C LEU A 80 4.00 0.32 10.96
N HIS A 81 4.75 1.41 10.91
CA HIS A 81 4.47 2.62 11.68
C HIS A 81 3.97 3.72 10.74
N LEU A 82 2.75 4.19 10.96
CA LEU A 82 2.05 5.14 10.10
C LEU A 82 1.64 6.40 10.86
N ARG A 83 1.72 7.52 10.15
CA ARG A 83 1.20 8.84 10.53
C ARG A 83 0.26 9.37 9.46
N ARG A 84 0.45 8.98 8.20
CA ARG A 84 -0.38 9.42 7.08
C ARG A 84 -0.61 8.29 6.08
N ILE A 85 -1.81 8.28 5.52
CA ILE A 85 -2.17 7.46 4.37
C ILE A 85 -2.66 8.36 3.25
N GLU A 86 -2.07 8.24 2.07
CA GLU A 86 -2.44 9.03 0.90
C GLU A 86 -3.30 8.20 -0.06
N LEU A 87 -4.51 8.66 -0.34
CA LEU A 87 -5.48 8.02 -1.24
C LEU A 87 -6.02 9.05 -2.24
N PRO A 88 -5.22 9.54 -3.20
CA PRO A 88 -5.64 10.66 -4.06
C PRO A 88 -6.76 10.32 -5.05
N PHE A 89 -7.08 9.03 -5.22
CA PHE A 89 -8.23 8.57 -6.00
C PHE A 89 -9.55 8.72 -5.21
N ALA A 90 -9.47 8.81 -3.88
CA ALA A 90 -10.61 8.93 -2.97
C ALA A 90 -10.91 10.40 -2.62
N LYS A 91 -10.48 11.37 -3.46
CA LYS A 91 -10.64 12.82 -3.19
C LYS A 91 -12.07 13.27 -2.89
N ASN A 92 -13.05 12.57 -3.46
CA ASN A 92 -14.48 12.88 -3.28
C ASN A 92 -15.16 11.95 -2.27
N GLN A 93 -14.42 11.06 -1.61
CA GLN A 93 -14.94 10.15 -0.61
C GLN A 93 -14.57 10.65 0.78
N HIS A 94 -15.56 10.79 1.65
CA HIS A 94 -15.33 11.18 3.03
C HIS A 94 -15.14 9.90 3.88
N ALA A 95 -14.02 9.79 4.57
CA ALA A 95 -13.77 8.70 5.49
C ALA A 95 -14.65 8.90 6.74
N SER A 96 -15.52 7.94 7.04
CA SER A 96 -16.40 7.98 8.21
C SER A 96 -15.75 7.37 9.45
N LEU A 97 -14.91 6.35 9.26
CA LEU A 97 -14.26 5.61 10.33
C LEU A 97 -12.90 5.09 9.86
N VAL A 98 -11.90 5.20 10.73
CA VAL A 98 -10.65 4.44 10.60
C VAL A 98 -10.51 3.56 11.82
N SER A 99 -10.30 2.26 11.62
CA SER A 99 -10.14 1.30 12.70
C SER A 99 -8.93 0.42 12.49
N LEU A 100 -8.21 0.14 13.58
CA LEU A 100 -7.18 -0.89 13.63
C LEU A 100 -7.70 -2.01 14.52
N ARG A 101 -7.83 -3.22 13.96
CA ARG A 101 -8.53 -4.34 14.61
C ARG A 101 -9.99 -3.99 14.91
N GLU A 102 -10.30 -3.64 16.16
CA GLU A 102 -11.62 -3.22 16.66
C GLU A 102 -11.58 -1.84 17.34
N VAL A 103 -10.45 -1.13 17.26
CA VAL A 103 -10.27 0.17 17.90
C VAL A 103 -10.35 1.28 16.87
N SER A 104 -11.24 2.24 17.09
CA SER A 104 -11.33 3.47 16.29
C SER A 104 -10.11 4.36 16.51
N ILE A 105 -9.51 4.83 15.43
CA ILE A 105 -8.35 5.70 15.43
C ILE A 105 -8.79 7.11 15.04
N PRO A 106 -8.47 8.15 15.84
CA PRO A 106 -8.68 9.54 15.45
C PRO A 106 -7.83 9.92 14.23
N PHE A 107 -8.45 10.55 13.25
CA PHE A 107 -7.77 11.05 12.06
C PHE A 107 -8.34 12.40 11.64
N VAL A 108 -7.55 13.14 10.86
CA VAL A 108 -7.97 14.35 10.14
C VAL A 108 -7.88 14.05 8.66
N GLN A 109 -8.97 14.25 7.93
CA GLN A 109 -8.98 14.07 6.49
C GLN A 109 -8.62 15.38 5.77
N SER A 110 -7.64 15.29 4.88
CA SER A 110 -7.34 16.28 3.84
C SER A 110 -7.90 15.81 2.49
N GLU A 111 -7.84 16.63 1.44
CA GLU A 111 -8.36 16.26 0.11
C GLU A 111 -7.88 14.90 -0.40
N SER A 112 -6.61 14.53 -0.18
CA SER A 112 -6.03 13.30 -0.72
C SER A 112 -5.39 12.40 0.34
N ALA A 113 -5.61 12.67 1.63
CA ALA A 113 -4.88 11.99 2.70
C ALA A 113 -5.67 11.92 4.00
N LEU A 114 -5.31 10.93 4.81
CA LEU A 114 -5.75 10.76 6.20
C LEU A 114 -4.53 10.91 7.09
N ASP A 115 -4.56 11.90 7.98
CA ASP A 115 -3.51 12.19 8.94
C ASP A 115 -3.91 11.71 10.34
N PHE A 116 -3.10 10.86 10.95
CA PHE A 116 -3.32 10.38 12.30
C PHE A 116 -2.71 11.35 13.32
N SER A 117 -3.52 11.81 14.28
CA SER A 117 -3.05 12.72 15.33
C SER A 117 -2.00 12.07 16.24
N VAL A 118 -2.06 10.75 16.37
CA VAL A 118 -1.05 9.91 17.05
C VAL A 118 -0.63 8.83 16.07
N SER A 119 0.66 8.50 16.02
CA SER A 119 1.12 7.47 15.11
C SER A 119 0.50 6.11 15.43
N VAL A 120 0.13 5.40 14.37
CA VAL A 120 -0.49 4.08 14.41
C VAL A 120 0.58 3.05 14.11
N THR A 121 0.67 2.02 14.93
CA THR A 121 1.60 0.91 14.70
C THR A 121 0.80 -0.36 14.42
N LEU A 122 0.98 -0.92 13.23
CA LEU A 122 0.48 -2.23 12.86
C LEU A 122 1.56 -3.27 13.17
N LEU A 123 1.13 -4.40 13.71
CA LEU A 123 1.91 -5.63 13.91
C LEU A 123 1.46 -6.70 12.93
N GLU A 124 2.25 -7.76 12.81
CA GLU A 124 1.90 -8.94 12.01
C GLU A 124 0.47 -9.42 12.29
N GLY A 125 -0.29 -9.65 11.21
CA GLY A 125 -1.70 -10.05 11.24
C GLY A 125 -2.68 -8.88 11.35
N ASP A 126 -2.21 -7.65 11.60
CA ASP A 126 -3.10 -6.51 11.76
C ASP A 126 -3.76 -6.08 10.46
N THR A 127 -4.98 -5.59 10.62
CA THR A 127 -5.75 -4.99 9.54
C THR A 127 -6.20 -3.60 9.96
N LEU A 128 -5.79 -2.61 9.18
CA LEU A 128 -6.29 -1.24 9.24
C LEU A 128 -7.40 -1.09 8.21
N ARG A 129 -8.57 -0.62 8.65
CA ARG A 129 -9.75 -0.39 7.80
C ARG A 129 -10.08 1.09 7.79
N ILE A 130 -10.42 1.58 6.60
CA ILE A 130 -10.91 2.93 6.35
C ILE A 130 -12.26 2.74 5.70
N GLU A 131 -13.32 3.20 6.34
CA GLU A 131 -14.68 3.16 5.81
C GLU A 131 -15.02 4.52 5.21
N PHE A 132 -15.66 4.52 4.05
CA PHE A 132 -16.10 5.72 3.36
C PHE A 132 -17.62 5.89 3.52
N SER A 133 -18.06 7.12 3.79
CA SER A 133 -19.48 7.45 3.76
C SER A 133 -20.01 7.46 2.32
N ARG A 134 -21.28 7.11 2.17
CA ARG A 134 -22.01 7.25 0.89
C ARG A 134 -22.22 8.70 0.50
#